data_AF-A0A4Y2J501-F1
#
_entry.id   AF-A0A4Y2J501-F1
#
_cell.length_a   1.000
_cell.length_b   1.000
_cell.length_c   1.000
_cell.angle_alpha   90.00
_cell.angle_beta   90.00
_cell.angle_gamma   90.00
#
_symmetry.space_group_name_H-M   'P 1'
#
loop_
_entity.id
_entity.type
_entity.pdbx_description
1 polymer ?
#
loop_
_entity_poly.entity_id
_entity_poly.type
_entity_poly.pdbx_seq_one_letter_code
_entity_poly.pdbx_strand_id
1 'polypeptide(L)' 'MSEKEGKSGNADGDSENLKPPQDGNFPSCSRIAVRVPAFWAHNVKLYFAQIEANFSIAGIVSEQTKFDTLVAALDPQT' A
#
# COMPACT_ATOMS: atom_id res chain seq x y z
N MET A 1 50.36 -7.95 -50.24
CA MET A 1 50.40 -6.53 -50.63
C MET A 1 48.99 -6.01 -50.37
N SER A 2 48.81 -5.27 -49.27
CA SER A 2 48.72 -3.79 -49.27
C SER A 2 47.33 -3.37 -49.77
N GLU A 3 46.51 -2.54 -49.12
CA GLU A 3 46.64 -1.54 -48.05
C GLU A 3 45.18 -1.21 -47.61
N LYS A 4 44.90 -0.99 -46.30
CA LYS A 4 44.52 0.30 -45.65
C LYS A 4 43.29 1.00 -46.29
N GLU A 5 42.34 1.64 -45.61
CA GLU A 5 42.17 2.24 -44.28
C GLU A 5 40.68 2.68 -44.24
N GLY A 6 39.90 2.53 -43.16
CA GLY A 6 39.71 3.58 -42.16
C GLY A 6 38.50 4.51 -42.41
N LYS A 7 37.43 4.41 -41.59
CA LYS A 7 36.49 5.51 -41.24
C LYS A 7 35.51 4.99 -40.16
N SER A 8 35.71 5.29 -38.88
CA SER A 8 35.15 6.44 -38.15
C SER A 8 33.63 6.50 -38.18
N GLY A 9 33.00 6.36 -37.02
CA GLY A 9 31.58 6.65 -36.84
C GLY A 9 31.04 6.10 -35.52
N ASN A 10 31.39 6.74 -34.42
CA ASN A 10 30.75 6.54 -33.13
C ASN A 10 29.27 6.90 -33.28
N ALA A 11 28.37 6.02 -32.87
CA ALA A 11 27.01 6.39 -32.57
C ALA A 11 26.72 5.81 -31.19
N ASP A 12 26.99 6.65 -30.19
CA ASP A 12 26.42 6.59 -28.86
C ASP A 12 24.90 6.41 -29.00
N GLY A 13 24.46 5.16 -28.96
CA GLY A 13 23.07 4.79 -28.80
C GLY A 13 22.71 5.09 -27.36
N ASP A 14 22.31 6.34 -27.14
CA ASP A 14 21.72 6.90 -25.93
C ASP A 14 20.92 5.81 -25.20
N SER A 15 21.50 5.28 -24.13
CA SER A 15 20.75 4.45 -23.18
C SER A 15 19.76 5.39 -22.53
N GLU A 16 18.60 5.48 -23.16
CA GLU A 16 17.41 6.15 -22.67
C GLU A 16 17.17 5.65 -21.24
N ASN A 17 17.70 6.43 -20.31
CA ASN A 17 17.50 6.25 -18.90
C ASN A 17 16.00 6.49 -18.70
N LEU A 18 15.22 5.40 -18.70
CA LEU A 18 13.82 5.40 -18.30
C LEU A 18 13.78 5.76 -16.82
N LYS A 19 14.02 7.03 -16.51
CA LYS A 19 13.87 7.59 -15.19
C LYS A 19 12.37 7.52 -14.93
N PRO A 20 11.90 6.69 -13.99
CA PRO A 20 10.48 6.64 -13.68
C PRO A 20 10.06 8.05 -13.29
N PRO A 21 8.92 8.58 -13.81
CA PRO A 21 8.51 9.95 -13.56
C PRO A 21 8.52 10.23 -12.06
N GLN A 22 9.56 10.97 -11.66
CA GLN A 22 9.72 11.53 -10.33
C GLN A 22 8.83 12.76 -10.32
N ASP A 23 7.57 12.58 -9.99
CA ASP A 23 6.64 13.58 -9.41
C ASP A 23 5.24 12.97 -9.35
N GLY A 24 5.15 11.75 -8.80
CA GLY A 24 3.89 11.25 -8.31
C GLY A 24 3.65 11.87 -6.94
N ASN A 25 2.97 13.02 -6.88
CA ASN A 25 2.23 13.41 -5.69
C ASN A 25 1.16 12.34 -5.45
N PHE A 26 1.58 11.19 -4.89
CA PHE A 26 0.66 10.23 -4.33
C PHE A 26 -0.06 11.00 -3.23
N PRO A 27 -1.40 11.05 -3.23
CA PRO A 27 -2.12 11.66 -2.13
C PRO A 27 -1.62 10.98 -0.85
N SER A 28 -0.95 11.75 0.02
CA SER A 28 -0.56 11.27 1.33
C SER A 28 -1.86 11.08 2.11
N CYS A 29 -2.47 9.92 1.97
CA CYS A 29 -3.63 9.55 2.75
C CYS A 29 -3.18 9.42 4.20
N SER A 30 -3.35 10.49 4.97
CA SER A 30 -3.31 10.46 6.43
C SER A 30 -4.44 9.54 6.89
N ARG A 31 -4.15 8.24 6.97
CA ARG A 31 -5.10 7.24 7.45
C ARG A 31 -5.19 7.32 8.96
N ILE A 32 -6.40 7.48 9.46
CA ILE A 32 -6.70 7.38 10.89
C ILE A 32 -6.52 5.91 11.28
N ALA A 33 -5.69 5.65 12.28
CA ALA A 33 -5.54 4.30 12.82
C ALA A 33 -6.86 3.87 13.51
N VAL A 34 -7.38 2.70 13.15
CA VAL A 34 -8.52 2.10 13.85
C VAL A 34 -8.03 1.54 15.18
N ARG A 35 -8.55 2.07 16.29
CA ARG A 35 -8.36 1.47 17.61
C ARG A 35 -9.41 0.40 17.81
N VAL A 36 -9.01 -0.87 17.81
CA VAL A 36 -9.92 -1.99 18.07
C VAL A 36 -10.16 -2.07 19.59
N PRO A 37 -11.41 -1.96 20.07
CA PRO A 37 -11.72 -2.15 21.48
C PRO A 37 -11.60 -3.63 21.87
N ALA A 38 -11.49 -3.90 23.17
CA ALA A 38 -11.55 -5.28 23.67
C ALA A 38 -12.89 -5.93 23.26
N PHE A 39 -12.87 -7.23 22.96
CA PHE A 39 -14.08 -7.93 22.52
C PHE A 39 -15.14 -8.00 23.63
N TRP A 40 -16.38 -7.64 23.31
CA TRP A 40 -17.50 -7.63 24.26
C TRP A 40 -18.43 -8.82 24.03
N ALA A 41 -18.06 -10.00 24.54
CA ALA A 41 -18.84 -11.24 24.35
C ALA A 41 -20.31 -11.15 24.81
N HIS A 42 -20.61 -10.34 25.83
CA HIS A 42 -21.99 -10.09 26.29
C HIS A 42 -22.80 -9.21 25.32
N ASN A 43 -22.15 -8.32 24.55
CA ASN A 43 -22.79 -7.32 23.70
C ASN A 43 -22.17 -7.27 22.29
N VAL A 44 -22.09 -8.42 21.65
CA VAL A 44 -21.43 -8.62 20.34
C VAL A 44 -22.01 -7.70 19.25
N LYS A 45 -23.33 -7.49 19.22
CA LYS A 45 -23.98 -6.61 18.24
C LYS A 45 -23.50 -5.16 18.34
N LEU A 46 -23.38 -4.63 19.56
CA LEU A 46 -22.91 -3.27 19.80
C LEU A 46 -21.42 -3.14 19.48
N TYR A 47 -20.63 -4.14 19.84
CA TYR A 47 -19.21 -4.21 19.49
C TYR A 47 -19.00 -4.12 17.97
N PHE A 48 -19.73 -4.92 17.19
CA PHE A 48 -19.64 -4.88 15.73
C PHE A 48 -20.14 -3.58 15.13
N ALA A 49 -21.22 -2.99 15.67
CA ALA A 49 -21.68 -1.68 15.20
C ALA A 49 -20.62 -0.57 15.43
N GLN A 50 -19.95 -0.60 16.59
CA GLN A 50 -18.91 0.37 16.93
C GLN A 50 -17.67 0.21 16.04
N ILE A 51 -17.20 -1.02 15.82
CA ILE A 51 -15.99 -1.24 15.01
C ILE A 51 -16.24 -0.92 13.53
N GLU A 52 -17.44 -1.22 13.02
CA GLU A 52 -17.82 -0.88 11.65
C GLU A 52 -17.87 0.63 11.43
N ALA A 53 -18.38 1.39 12.40
CA ALA A 53 -18.33 2.86 12.36
C ALA A 53 -16.88 3.38 12.34
N ASN A 54 -15.98 2.78 13.13
CA ASN A 54 -14.57 3.16 13.14
C ASN A 54 -13.88 2.86 11.80
N PHE A 55 -14.20 1.73 11.16
CA PHE A 55 -13.71 1.41 9.81
C PHE A 55 -14.18 2.44 8.79
N SER A 56 -15.46 2.84 8.84
CA SER A 56 -16.01 3.88 7.97
C SER A 56 -15.29 5.22 8.14
N ILE A 57 -15.04 5.65 9.38
CA ILE A 57 -14.30 6.90 9.69
C ILE A 57 -12.85 6.83 9.21
N ALA A 58 -12.19 5.68 9.33
CA ALA A 58 -10.83 5.46 8.86
C ALA A 58 -10.72 5.28 7.33
N GLY A 59 -11.84 5.24 6.61
CA GLY A 59 -11.88 4.97 5.18
C GLY A 59 -11.53 3.53 4.83
N ILE A 60 -11.65 2.59 5.77
CA ILE A 60 -11.41 1.16 5.55
C ILE A 60 -12.69 0.54 4.99
N VAL A 61 -12.72 0.40 3.67
CA VAL A 61 -13.86 -0.17 2.93
C VAL A 61 -13.63 -1.62 2.50
N SER A 62 -12.39 -2.10 2.52
CA SER A 62 -12.06 -3.48 2.13
C SER A 62 -12.42 -4.45 3.24
N GLU A 63 -13.36 -5.36 2.95
CA GLU A 63 -13.78 -6.42 3.88
C GLU A 63 -12.59 -7.27 4.35
N GLN A 64 -11.62 -7.56 3.47
CA GLN A 64 -10.41 -8.29 3.85
C GLN A 64 -9.63 -7.53 4.93
N THR A 65 -9.43 -6.22 4.75
CA THR A 65 -8.71 -5.39 5.73
C THR A 65 -9.45 -5.30 7.05
N LYS A 66 -10.78 -5.23 7.04
CA LYS A 66 -11.60 -5.28 8.27
C LYS A 66 -11.41 -6.61 9.00
N PHE A 67 -11.48 -7.73 8.28
CA PHE A 67 -11.26 -9.06 8.83
C PHE A 67 -9.85 -9.22 9.42
N ASP A 68 -8.82 -8.87 8.66
CA ASP A 68 -7.42 -8.98 9.13
C ASP A 68 -7.19 -8.15 10.40
N THR A 69 -7.77 -6.94 10.45
CA THR A 69 -7.69 -6.06 11.63
C THR A 69 -8.35 -6.68 12.85
N LEU A 70 -9.53 -7.30 12.67
CA LEU A 70 -10.24 -7.98 13.76
C LEU A 70 -9.47 -9.21 14.25
N VAL A 71 -8.99 -10.06 13.34
CA VAL A 71 -8.20 -11.25 13.68
C VAL A 71 -6.92 -10.88 14.42
N ALA A 72 -6.21 -9.85 13.97
CA ALA A 72 -5.00 -9.38 14.64
C ALA A 72 -5.24 -8.82 16.05
N ALA A 73 -6.46 -8.37 16.34
CA ALA A 73 -6.86 -7.83 17.63
C ALA A 73 -7.47 -8.87 18.58
N LEU A 74 -7.80 -10.07 18.10
CA LEU A 74 -8.30 -11.15 18.95
C LEU A 74 -7.16 -11.67 19.84
N ASP A 75 -7.40 -11.68 21.15
CA ASP A 75 -6.47 -12.28 22.09
C ASP A 75 -6.60 -13.81 22.01
N PRO A 76 -5.50 -14.58 21.87
CA PRO A 76 -5.55 -16.04 21.80
C PRO A 76 -6.12 -16.73 23.05
N GLN A 77 -6.37 -15.98 24.13
CA GLN A 77 -6.94 -16.50 25.38
C GLN A 77 -8.46 -16.28 25.55
N THR A 78 -9.16 -15.84 24.49
CA THR A 78 -10.62 -15.57 24.53
C THR A 78 -11.46 -16.84 24.53
#